data_AF-A0A1U7CJZ7-F1
#
_entry.id   AF-A0A1U7CJZ7-F1
#
_cell.length_a   1.000
_cell.length_b   1.000
_cell.length_c   1.000
_cell.angle_alpha   90.00
_cell.angle_beta   90.00
_cell.angle_gamma   90.00
#
_symmetry.space_group_name_H-M   'P 1'
#
loop_
_entity.id
_entity.type
_entity.pdbx_description
1 polymer ?
#
loop_
_entity_poly.entity_id
_entity_poly.type
_entity_poly.pdbx_seq_one_letter_code
_entity_poly.pdbx_strand_id
1 'polypeptide(L)'
;MSTIDMTVVSGSLQTMIDARLDAIDRALLGRVSRQERLNVVGEVEGRIHELLNDRCGPGVEPSRDDVLAVLSRLDPPEAYLSEGPEEYATGAPVRTPPHHVVHTLAALDHGRFAQLSGILGLCSLAMSVLIMLSYPITIMLNNEIPLLAAGFGGGVFMVIGGAASIFLAILSRLSNVWAVVGAAAGCLSCLAGASCVLFLVSNI
;
A
#
# COMPACT_ATOMS: atom_id res chain seq x y z
N MET A 1 -14.14 -3.20 -2.69
CA MET A 1 -13.91 -3.81 -4.01
C MET A 1 -14.73 -2.99 -5.00
N SER A 2 -14.19 -1.83 -5.43
CA SER A 2 -14.87 -0.93 -6.35
C SER A 2 -14.53 -1.40 -7.75
N THR A 3 -15.54 -1.81 -8.52
CA THR A 3 -15.44 -2.00 -9.97
C THR A 3 -14.93 -0.69 -10.56
N ILE A 4 -13.73 -0.70 -11.13
CA ILE A 4 -13.24 0.35 -12.00
C ILE A 4 -14.18 0.30 -13.20
N ASP A 5 -15.11 1.25 -13.27
CA ASP A 5 -15.86 1.54 -14.49
C ASP A 5 -14.83 2.05 -15.49
N MET A 6 -14.30 1.11 -16.26
CA MET A 6 -13.33 1.33 -17.30
C MET A 6 -14.08 2.08 -18.39
N THR A 7 -13.87 3.40 -18.46
CA THR A 7 -14.47 4.22 -19.51
C THR A 7 -14.13 3.59 -20.84
N VAL A 8 -15.16 3.30 -21.63
CA VAL A 8 -14.99 2.72 -22.96
C VAL A 8 -14.41 3.82 -23.85
N VAL A 9 -13.08 3.92 -23.88
CA VAL A 9 -12.35 4.82 -24.76
C VAL A 9 -12.33 4.20 -26.16
N SER A 10 -12.75 4.95 -27.18
CA SER A 10 -12.68 4.48 -28.56
C SER A 10 -11.23 4.20 -28.99
N GLY A 11 -11.02 3.17 -29.82
CA GLY A 11 -9.67 2.71 -30.18
C GLY A 11 -8.77 3.78 -30.83
N SER A 12 -9.35 4.81 -31.45
CA SER A 12 -8.59 5.94 -32.03
C SER A 12 -8.12 6.96 -30.98
N LEU A 13 -8.80 7.04 -29.83
CA LEU A 13 -8.38 7.88 -28.70
C LEU A 13 -7.34 7.15 -27.84
N GLN A 14 -7.49 5.84 -27.68
CA GLN A 14 -6.50 5.00 -27.02
C GLN A 14 -5.12 5.12 -27.69
N THR A 15 -5.07 5.14 -29.02
CA THR A 15 -3.78 5.32 -29.74
C THR A 15 -3.08 6.65 -29.46
N MET A 16 -3.80 7.74 -29.14
CA MET A 16 -3.18 8.99 -28.70
C MET A 16 -2.63 8.91 -27.27
N ILE A 17 -3.34 8.20 -26.40
CA ILE A 17 -2.90 7.95 -25.02
C ILE A 17 -1.63 7.10 -25.06
N ASP A 18 -1.65 5.99 -25.79
CA ASP A 18 -0.51 5.08 -25.96
C ASP A 18 0.71 5.81 -26.54
N ALA A 19 0.52 6.66 -27.55
CA ALA A 19 1.63 7.45 -28.12
C ALA A 19 2.27 8.42 -27.11
N ARG A 20 1.48 8.96 -26.18
CA ARG A 20 2.01 9.81 -25.10
C ARG A 20 2.72 8.98 -24.03
N LEU A 21 2.17 7.82 -23.66
CA LEU A 21 2.80 6.89 -22.72
C LEU A 21 4.13 6.35 -23.26
N ASP A 22 4.21 6.04 -24.56
CA ASP A 22 5.44 5.64 -25.24
C ASP A 22 6.50 6.75 -25.20
N ALA A 23 6.09 8.02 -25.34
CA ALA A 23 7.00 9.16 -25.22
C ALA A 23 7.56 9.29 -23.79
N ILE A 24 6.75 8.99 -22.77
CA ILE A 24 7.18 8.97 -21.37
C ILE A 24 8.11 7.78 -21.11
N ASP A 25 7.75 6.55 -21.51
CA ASP A 25 8.64 5.38 -21.35
C ASP A 25 9.99 5.62 -22.05
N ARG A 26 9.96 6.20 -23.25
CA ARG A 26 11.17 6.54 -24.00
C ARG A 26 12.03 7.60 -23.30
N ALA A 27 11.43 8.58 -22.63
CA ALA A 27 12.17 9.57 -21.84
C ALA A 27 12.80 8.95 -20.57
N LEU A 28 12.16 7.92 -20.02
CA LEU A 28 12.62 7.19 -18.84
C LEU A 28 13.64 6.08 -19.16
N LEU A 29 13.77 5.68 -20.43
CA LEU A 29 14.74 4.66 -20.88
C LEU A 29 16.18 5.06 -20.48
N GLY A 30 16.86 4.15 -19.78
CA GLY A 30 18.26 4.30 -19.38
C GLY A 30 18.49 5.17 -18.13
N ARG A 31 17.46 5.80 -17.57
CA ARG A 31 17.57 6.67 -16.38
C ARG A 31 16.96 6.05 -15.12
N VAL A 32 15.97 5.19 -15.27
CA VAL A 32 15.32 4.47 -14.17
C VAL A 32 15.24 2.97 -14.46
N SER A 33 15.04 2.15 -13.42
CA SER A 33 14.94 0.70 -13.57
C SER A 33 13.70 0.33 -14.40
N ARG A 34 13.73 -0.84 -15.05
CA ARG A 34 12.59 -1.33 -15.85
C ARG A 34 11.30 -1.38 -15.04
N GLN A 35 11.37 -1.75 -13.77
CA GLN A 35 10.21 -1.84 -12.90
C GLN A 35 9.62 -0.45 -12.60
N GLU A 36 10.46 0.54 -12.33
CA GLU A 36 10.03 1.92 -12.10
C GLU A 36 9.40 2.53 -13.34
N ARG A 37 9.93 2.25 -14.54
CA ARG A 37 9.31 2.71 -15.79
C ARG A 37 7.88 2.22 -15.95
N LEU A 38 7.66 0.91 -15.78
CA LEU A 38 6.33 0.31 -15.89
C LEU A 38 5.37 0.87 -14.84
N ASN A 39 5.86 1.14 -13.64
CA ASN A 39 5.06 1.74 -12.57
C ASN A 39 4.64 3.18 -12.93
N VAL A 40 5.58 4.03 -13.38
CA VAL A 40 5.28 5.42 -13.76
C VAL A 40 4.31 5.48 -14.94
N VAL A 41 4.52 4.64 -15.96
CA VAL A 41 3.63 4.57 -17.12
C VAL A 41 2.22 4.14 -16.72
N GLY A 42 2.09 3.10 -15.89
CA GLY A 42 0.78 2.64 -15.39
C GLY A 42 0.07 3.66 -14.50
N GLU A 43 0.81 4.45 -13.73
CA GLU A 43 0.26 5.54 -12.92
C GLU A 43 -0.29 6.68 -13.79
N VAL A 44 0.48 7.10 -14.80
CA VAL A 44 0.04 8.14 -15.75
C VAL A 44 -1.18 7.68 -16.54
N GLU A 45 -1.23 6.43 -16.97
CA GLU A 45 -2.39 5.82 -17.63
C GLU A 45 -3.63 5.86 -16.73
N GLY A 46 -3.50 5.40 -15.48
CA GLY A 46 -4.58 5.47 -14.50
C GLY A 46 -5.10 6.91 -14.29
N ARG A 47 -4.18 7.88 -14.22
CA ARG A 47 -4.53 9.29 -14.04
C ARG A 47 -5.24 9.88 -15.26
N ILE A 48 -4.85 9.48 -16.47
CA ILE A 48 -5.56 9.88 -17.70
C ILE A 48 -7.01 9.40 -17.64
N HIS A 49 -7.24 8.14 -17.26
CA HIS A 49 -8.59 7.59 -17.14
C HIS A 49 -9.40 8.26 -16.04
N GLU A 50 -8.81 8.56 -14.88
CA GLU A 50 -9.47 9.35 -13.82
C GLU A 50 -9.89 10.74 -14.30
N LEU A 51 -8.98 11.48 -14.95
CA LEU A 51 -9.27 12.83 -15.43
C LEU A 51 -10.30 12.84 -16.56
N LEU A 52 -10.33 11.79 -17.38
CA LEU A 52 -11.38 11.60 -18.38
C LEU A 52 -12.73 11.29 -17.72
N ASN A 53 -12.75 10.43 -16.69
CA ASN A 53 -13.96 10.12 -15.92
C ASN A 53 -14.51 11.36 -15.20
N ASP A 54 -13.64 12.15 -14.57
CA ASP A 54 -14.02 13.38 -13.86
C ASP A 54 -14.62 14.43 -14.82
N ARG A 55 -14.17 14.44 -16.08
CA ARG A 55 -14.58 15.45 -17.05
C ARG A 55 -15.81 15.05 -17.85
N CYS A 56 -15.92 13.79 -18.24
CA CYS A 56 -17.03 13.30 -19.06
C CYS A 56 -18.20 12.76 -18.21
N GLY A 57 -17.93 12.38 -16.95
CA GLY A 57 -18.89 11.70 -16.08
C GLY A 57 -19.00 10.20 -16.37
N PRO A 58 -19.59 9.42 -15.45
CA PRO A 58 -19.69 7.96 -15.61
C PRO A 58 -20.57 7.59 -16.81
N GLY A 59 -20.03 6.77 -17.71
CA GLY A 59 -20.76 6.17 -18.84
C GLY A 59 -20.89 7.04 -20.11
N VAL A 60 -20.21 8.19 -20.17
CA VAL A 60 -20.18 9.05 -21.37
C VAL A 60 -18.88 8.80 -22.14
N GLU A 61 -18.99 8.60 -23.46
CA GLU A 61 -17.84 8.39 -24.33
C GLU A 61 -17.02 9.69 -24.45
N PRO A 62 -15.71 9.68 -24.15
CA PRO A 62 -14.88 10.88 -24.17
C PRO A 62 -14.69 11.41 -25.59
N SER A 63 -14.82 12.72 -25.78
CA SER A 63 -14.52 13.34 -27.08
C SER A 63 -13.02 13.48 -27.30
N ARG A 64 -12.60 13.61 -28.57
CA ARG A 64 -11.22 13.91 -28.95
C ARG A 64 -10.69 15.17 -28.26
N ASP A 65 -11.53 16.20 -28.15
CA ASP A 65 -11.17 17.46 -27.51
C ASP A 65 -10.98 17.30 -25.98
N ASP A 66 -11.72 16.36 -25.37
CA ASP A 66 -11.58 16.06 -23.96
C ASP A 66 -10.25 15.38 -23.67
N VAL A 67 -9.86 14.40 -24.49
CA VAL A 67 -8.55 13.74 -24.43
C VAL A 67 -7.42 14.74 -24.63
N LEU A 68 -7.49 15.60 -25.64
CA LEU A 68 -6.43 16.60 -25.87
C LEU A 68 -6.27 17.58 -24.71
N ALA A 69 -7.38 18.01 -24.10
CA ALA A 69 -7.31 18.92 -22.96
C ALA A 69 -6.98 18.23 -21.63
N VAL A 70 -7.11 16.90 -21.53
CA VAL A 70 -6.49 16.12 -20.44
C VAL A 70 -4.99 15.99 -20.70
N LEU A 71 -4.57 15.63 -21.91
CA LEU A 71 -3.16 15.51 -22.30
C LEU A 71 -2.38 16.82 -22.17
N SER A 72 -3.01 17.98 -22.34
CA SER A 72 -2.36 19.28 -22.14
C SER A 72 -2.22 19.68 -20.66
N ARG A 73 -2.98 19.05 -19.76
CA ARG A 73 -2.84 19.21 -18.31
C ARG A 73 -1.80 18.29 -17.69
N LEU A 74 -1.44 17.23 -18.41
CA LEU A 74 -0.36 16.32 -18.00
C LEU A 74 1.00 17.00 -18.15
N ASP A 75 1.87 16.72 -17.19
CA ASP A 75 3.23 17.25 -17.20
C ASP A 75 4.00 16.78 -18.45
N PRO A 76 5.00 17.57 -18.91
CA PRO A 76 5.88 17.13 -19.97
C PRO A 76 6.62 15.84 -19.57
N PRO A 77 7.01 14.99 -20.53
CA PRO A 77 7.65 13.71 -20.24
C PRO A 77 8.95 13.86 -19.43
N GLU A 78 9.61 15.02 -19.53
CA GLU A 78 10.82 15.38 -18.79
C GLU A 78 10.58 15.58 -17.29
N ALA A 79 9.35 15.92 -16.86
CA ALA A 79 9.02 16.16 -15.45
C ALA A 79 8.93 14.87 -14.62
N TYR A 80 8.82 13.70 -15.25
CA TYR A 80 8.79 12.39 -14.58
C TYR A 80 10.17 11.83 -14.28
N LEU A 81 11.22 12.54 -14.70
CA LEU A 81 12.58 12.28 -14.29
C LEU A 81 12.76 12.88 -12.90
N SER A 82 12.72 12.06 -11.86
CA SER A 82 13.17 12.49 -10.55
C SER A 82 14.60 13.01 -10.69
N GLU A 83 14.83 14.28 -10.34
CA GLU A 83 16.17 14.80 -10.11
C GLU A 83 16.80 13.91 -9.04
N GLY A 84 17.72 13.03 -9.44
CA GLY A 84 18.57 12.32 -8.50
C GLY A 84 19.35 13.35 -7.67
N PRO A 85 19.86 12.98 -6.48
CA PRO A 85 20.56 13.88 -5.57
C PRO A 85 21.95 14.35 -6.08
N GLU A 86 22.17 14.43 -7.39
CA GLU A 86 23.44 14.81 -8.00
C GLU A 86 23.28 15.94 -9.02
N GLU A 87 22.86 17.14 -8.59
CA GLU A 87 23.21 18.36 -9.33
C GLU A 87 23.17 19.64 -8.46
N TYR A 88 23.94 19.66 -7.36
CA TYR A 88 24.45 20.93 -6.83
C TYR A 88 25.65 21.38 -7.67
N ALA A 89 25.41 21.83 -8.90
CA ALA A 89 26.43 22.56 -9.66
C ALA A 89 25.81 23.49 -10.70
N THR A 90 25.62 24.75 -10.26
CA THR A 90 25.80 25.97 -11.07
C THR A 90 24.62 26.43 -11.95
N GLY A 91 23.89 27.44 -11.44
CA GLY A 91 23.55 28.61 -12.25
C GLY A 91 22.06 28.98 -12.42
N ALA A 92 21.72 30.15 -11.88
CA ALA A 92 20.53 31.00 -12.11
C ALA A 92 19.25 30.73 -11.29
N PRO A 93 18.66 31.76 -10.64
CA PRO A 93 17.37 31.64 -9.97
C PRO A 93 16.25 31.89 -10.98
N VAL A 94 15.69 30.82 -11.55
CA VAL A 94 14.41 30.90 -12.25
C VAL A 94 13.30 30.80 -11.20
N ARG A 95 12.51 31.87 -11.06
CA ARG A 95 11.28 31.87 -10.27
C ARG A 95 10.28 30.89 -10.90
N THR A 96 10.13 29.70 -10.32
CA THR A 96 8.98 28.83 -10.57
C THR A 96 7.92 28.97 -9.46
N PRO A 97 6.62 28.98 -9.82
CA PRO A 97 5.52 28.94 -8.86
C PRO A 97 5.51 27.58 -8.12
N PRO A 98 4.82 27.45 -6.98
CA PRO A 98 4.97 26.30 -6.09
C PRO A 98 4.59 25.00 -6.81
N HIS A 99 5.60 24.18 -7.09
CA HIS A 99 5.47 22.82 -7.58
C HIS A 99 4.70 22.00 -6.54
N HIS A 100 3.50 21.54 -6.90
CA HIS A 100 2.84 20.51 -6.13
C HIS A 100 3.60 19.19 -6.31
N VAL A 101 4.08 18.71 -5.18
CA VAL A 101 4.84 17.47 -4.99
C VAL A 101 3.98 16.27 -5.43
N VAL A 102 4.20 15.77 -6.65
CA VAL A 102 3.56 14.53 -7.18
C VAL A 102 4.47 13.30 -6.92
N HIS A 103 5.08 13.25 -5.73
CA HIS A 103 5.86 12.08 -5.28
C HIS A 103 5.22 11.33 -4.12
N THR A 104 4.00 11.70 -3.73
CA THR A 104 3.43 11.22 -2.47
C THR A 104 2.56 9.98 -2.62
N LEU A 105 1.74 9.79 -3.64
CA LEU A 105 0.65 8.79 -3.55
C LEU A 105 1.07 7.31 -3.70
N ALA A 106 1.91 6.93 -4.67
CA ALA A 106 2.29 5.52 -4.87
C ALA A 106 3.41 5.01 -3.93
N ALA A 107 4.32 5.90 -3.51
CA ALA A 107 5.30 5.63 -2.46
C ALA A 107 4.65 5.60 -1.06
N LEU A 108 3.55 6.35 -0.84
CA LEU A 108 2.77 6.27 0.40
C LEU A 108 2.16 4.88 0.59
N ASP A 109 1.66 4.20 -0.44
CA ASP A 109 0.96 2.93 -0.24
C ASP A 109 1.90 1.78 0.13
N HIS A 110 3.07 1.68 -0.47
CA HIS A 110 4.07 0.65 -0.11
C HIS A 110 4.57 0.81 1.34
N GLY A 111 4.76 2.05 1.79
CA GLY A 111 5.12 2.36 3.17
C GLY A 111 4.00 2.03 4.16
N ARG A 112 2.74 2.34 3.80
CA ARG A 112 1.57 2.12 4.67
C ARG A 112 1.29 0.64 4.91
N PHE A 113 1.40 -0.22 3.89
CA PHE A 113 1.21 -1.67 4.10
C PHE A 113 2.28 -2.27 5.02
N ALA A 114 3.53 -1.83 4.91
CA ALA A 114 4.60 -2.26 5.81
C ALA A 114 4.39 -1.76 7.24
N GLN A 115 3.94 -0.51 7.43
CA GLN A 115 3.60 0.01 8.76
C GLN A 115 2.40 -0.72 9.36
N LEU A 116 1.35 -0.96 8.57
CA LEU A 116 0.16 -1.68 9.02
C LEU A 116 0.49 -3.12 9.43
N SER A 117 1.34 -3.82 8.69
CA SER A 117 1.76 -5.19 9.06
C SER A 117 2.53 -5.20 10.37
N GLY A 118 3.41 -4.22 10.59
CA GLY A 118 4.15 -4.02 11.84
C GLY A 118 3.25 -3.73 13.03
N ILE A 119 2.33 -2.76 12.90
CA ILE A 119 1.37 -2.40 13.96
C ILE A 119 0.47 -3.60 14.29
N LEU A 120 -0.06 -4.28 13.26
CA LEU A 120 -0.92 -5.45 13.46
C LEU A 120 -0.18 -6.58 14.18
N GLY A 121 1.07 -6.86 13.79
CA GLY A 121 1.92 -7.85 14.45
C GLY A 121 2.20 -7.52 15.91
N LEU A 122 2.50 -6.25 16.21
CA LEU A 122 2.70 -5.77 17.59
C LEU A 122 1.42 -5.81 18.42
N CYS A 123 0.27 -5.39 17.87
CA CYS A 123 -1.02 -5.49 18.54
C CYS A 123 -1.38 -6.95 18.83
N SER A 124 -1.14 -7.85 17.88
CA SER A 124 -1.32 -9.28 18.05
C SER A 124 -0.42 -9.83 19.16
N LEU A 125 0.85 -9.44 19.20
CA LEU A 125 1.77 -9.85 20.26
C LEU A 125 1.39 -9.25 21.63
N ALA A 126 0.90 -8.02 21.69
CA ALA A 126 0.45 -7.39 22.93
C ALA A 126 -0.71 -8.17 23.60
N MET A 127 -1.53 -8.90 22.82
CA MET A 127 -2.55 -9.79 23.38
C MET A 127 -1.94 -10.88 24.27
N SER A 128 -0.70 -11.31 24.05
CA SER A 128 -0.04 -12.30 24.92
C SER A 128 0.12 -11.79 26.35
N VAL A 129 0.37 -10.48 26.51
CA VAL A 129 0.48 -9.83 27.82
C VAL A 129 -0.89 -9.78 28.49
N LEU A 130 -1.95 -9.49 27.73
CA LEU A 130 -3.32 -9.54 28.26
C LEU A 130 -3.72 -10.94 28.71
N ILE A 131 -3.28 -11.99 28.00
CA ILE A 131 -3.48 -13.37 28.44
C ILE A 131 -2.77 -13.62 29.78
N MET A 132 -1.52 -13.18 29.96
CA MET A 132 -0.85 -13.34 31.26
C MET A 132 -1.54 -12.56 32.38
N LEU A 133 -2.08 -11.38 32.09
CA LEU A 133 -2.86 -10.56 33.04
C LEU A 133 -4.22 -11.17 33.38
N SER A 134 -4.77 -12.04 32.54
CA SER A 134 -6.05 -12.71 32.84
C SER A 134 -5.96 -13.66 34.04
N TYR A 135 -4.79 -14.26 34.28
CA TYR A 135 -4.56 -15.19 35.38
C TYR A 135 -4.79 -14.58 36.78
N PRO A 136 -4.13 -13.47 37.17
CA PRO A 136 -4.39 -12.84 38.46
C PRO A 136 -5.82 -12.30 38.59
N ILE A 137 -6.46 -11.88 37.49
CA ILE A 137 -7.85 -11.44 37.48
C ILE A 137 -8.80 -12.60 37.84
N THR A 138 -8.55 -13.79 37.28
CA THR A 138 -9.31 -15.00 37.62
C THR A 138 -9.19 -15.35 39.10
N ILE A 139 -8.01 -15.22 39.70
CA ILE A 139 -7.81 -15.44 41.14
C ILE A 139 -8.61 -14.42 41.98
N MET A 140 -8.55 -13.14 41.60
CA MET A 140 -9.24 -12.07 42.34
C MET A 140 -10.77 -12.18 42.25
N LEU A 141 -11.29 -12.62 41.11
CA LEU A 141 -12.74 -12.75 40.88
C LEU A 141 -13.29 -14.13 41.26
N ASN A 142 -12.42 -15.10 41.55
CA ASN A 142 -12.77 -16.51 41.74
C ASN A 142 -13.69 -17.06 40.62
N ASN A 143 -13.40 -16.66 39.38
CA ASN A 143 -14.19 -16.99 38.20
C ASN A 143 -13.26 -17.39 37.04
N GLU A 144 -13.58 -18.49 36.38
CA GLU A 144 -12.80 -19.08 35.28
C GLU A 144 -13.12 -18.46 33.91
N ILE A 145 -14.25 -17.75 33.78
CA ILE A 145 -14.69 -17.13 32.51
C ILE A 145 -13.60 -16.22 31.90
N PRO A 146 -12.92 -15.33 32.64
CA PRO A 146 -11.87 -14.49 32.07
C PRO A 146 -10.70 -15.28 31.49
N LEU A 147 -10.30 -16.39 32.15
CA LEU A 147 -9.21 -17.24 31.68
C LEU A 147 -9.58 -17.94 30.37
N LEU A 148 -10.81 -18.47 30.28
CA LEU A 148 -11.29 -19.17 29.09
C LEU A 148 -11.47 -18.19 27.91
N ALA A 149 -12.06 -17.01 28.18
CA ALA A 149 -12.24 -15.97 27.18
C ALA A 149 -10.91 -15.39 26.68
N ALA A 150 -9.98 -15.05 27.58
CA ALA A 150 -8.69 -14.50 27.22
C ALA A 150 -7.80 -15.54 26.55
N GLY A 151 -7.72 -16.76 27.08
CA GLY A 151 -6.86 -17.80 26.52
C GLY A 151 -7.37 -18.33 25.17
N PHE A 152 -8.64 -18.74 25.07
CA PHE A 152 -9.17 -19.26 23.80
C PHE A 152 -9.38 -18.13 22.79
N GLY A 153 -10.10 -17.08 23.17
CA GLY A 153 -10.39 -15.95 22.28
C GLY A 153 -9.13 -15.18 21.89
N GLY A 154 -8.27 -14.86 22.86
CA GLY A 154 -6.99 -14.21 22.61
C GLY A 154 -6.03 -15.10 21.81
N GLY A 155 -5.95 -16.40 22.10
CA GLY A 155 -5.13 -17.35 21.35
C GLY A 155 -5.53 -17.45 19.88
N VAL A 156 -6.83 -17.57 19.58
CA VAL A 156 -7.34 -17.57 18.19
C VAL A 156 -7.05 -16.25 17.50
N PHE A 157 -7.30 -15.12 18.17
CA PHE A 157 -7.00 -13.80 17.63
C PHE A 157 -5.50 -13.64 17.31
N MET A 158 -4.62 -14.12 18.18
CA MET A 158 -3.18 -14.09 17.98
C MET A 158 -2.71 -14.89 16.75
N VAL A 159 -3.35 -16.03 16.47
CA VAL A 159 -3.06 -16.85 15.29
C VAL A 159 -3.54 -16.15 14.02
N ILE A 160 -4.78 -15.66 14.00
CA ILE A 160 -5.35 -14.98 12.83
C ILE A 160 -4.61 -13.66 12.55
N GLY A 161 -4.39 -12.85 13.59
CA GLY A 161 -3.67 -11.58 13.50
C GLY A 161 -2.21 -11.76 13.10
N GLY A 162 -1.53 -12.76 13.67
CA GLY A 162 -0.16 -13.12 13.30
C GLY A 162 -0.07 -13.56 11.83
N ALA A 163 -0.98 -14.43 11.37
CA ALA A 163 -1.02 -14.88 9.98
C ALA A 163 -1.29 -13.72 9.00
N ALA A 164 -2.23 -12.83 9.34
CA ALA A 164 -2.52 -11.63 8.54
C ALA A 164 -1.31 -10.68 8.47
N SER A 165 -0.60 -10.49 9.58
CA SER A 165 0.62 -9.69 9.62
C SER A 165 1.74 -10.27 8.74
N ILE A 166 1.95 -11.59 8.80
CA ILE A 166 2.92 -12.29 7.92
C ILE A 166 2.52 -12.13 6.45
N PHE A 167 1.23 -12.33 6.12
CA PHE A 167 0.75 -12.21 4.75
C PHE A 167 0.98 -10.80 4.19
N LEU A 168 0.64 -9.75 4.96
CA LEU A 168 0.91 -8.37 4.58
C LEU A 168 2.41 -8.07 4.43
N ALA A 169 3.26 -8.64 5.31
CA ALA A 169 4.70 -8.51 5.19
C ALA A 169 5.24 -9.13 3.89
N ILE A 170 4.73 -10.31 3.49
CA ILE A 170 5.06 -10.95 2.20
C ILE A 170 4.62 -10.09 1.02
N LEU A 171 3.39 -9.54 1.06
CA LEU A 171 2.89 -8.64 0.01
C LEU A 171 3.74 -7.38 -0.16
N SER A 172 4.27 -6.84 0.93
CA SER A 172 5.20 -5.70 0.90
C SER A 172 6.62 -6.04 0.39
N ARG A 173 6.86 -7.30 0.00
CA ARG A 173 8.15 -7.84 -0.44
C ARG A 173 9.31 -7.61 0.53
N LEU A 174 9.01 -7.48 1.83
CA LEU A 174 10.00 -7.15 2.86
C LEU A 174 10.84 -5.90 2.54
N SER A 175 10.27 -4.96 1.77
CA SER A 175 10.97 -3.77 1.26
C SER A 175 11.44 -2.82 2.37
N ASN A 176 10.84 -2.90 3.56
CA ASN A 176 11.08 -1.98 4.67
C ASN A 176 11.25 -2.73 6.01
N VAL A 177 11.98 -2.10 6.95
CA VAL A 177 12.22 -2.63 8.31
C VAL A 177 10.91 -2.99 9.02
N TRP A 178 9.85 -2.18 8.84
CA TRP A 178 8.54 -2.44 9.43
C TRP A 178 7.89 -3.76 8.97
N ALA A 179 8.10 -4.16 7.72
CA ALA A 179 7.61 -5.44 7.23
C ALA A 179 8.35 -6.62 7.87
N VAL A 180 9.65 -6.47 8.12
CA VAL A 180 10.46 -7.48 8.83
C VAL A 180 9.98 -7.60 10.27
N VAL A 181 9.73 -6.48 10.95
CA VAL A 181 9.18 -6.45 12.31
C VAL A 181 7.80 -7.11 12.35
N GLY A 182 6.91 -6.79 11.41
CA GLY A 182 5.60 -7.41 11.27
C GLY A 182 5.69 -8.92 11.09
N ALA A 183 6.54 -9.39 10.16
CA ALA A 183 6.75 -10.82 9.95
C ALA A 183 7.27 -11.54 11.21
N ALA A 184 8.29 -10.97 11.87
CA ALA A 184 8.87 -11.55 13.08
C ALA A 184 7.86 -11.59 14.24
N ALA A 185 7.18 -10.48 14.51
CA ALA A 185 6.15 -10.38 15.54
C ALA A 185 4.95 -11.30 15.24
N GLY A 186 4.52 -11.36 13.98
CA GLY A 186 3.46 -12.25 13.52
C GLY A 186 3.81 -13.72 13.71
N CYS A 187 5.04 -14.13 13.40
CA CYS A 187 5.51 -15.50 13.64
C CYS A 187 5.49 -15.86 15.13
N LEU A 188 6.04 -14.99 15.98
CA LEU A 188 6.03 -15.18 17.44
C LEU A 188 4.60 -15.24 17.99
N SER A 189 3.71 -14.37 17.51
CA SER A 189 2.31 -14.35 17.89
C SER A 189 1.58 -15.64 17.51
N CYS A 190 1.81 -16.16 16.30
CA CYS A 190 1.22 -17.42 15.86
C CYS A 190 1.66 -18.59 16.74
N LEU A 191 2.97 -18.68 17.06
CA LEU A 191 3.49 -19.73 17.93
C LEU A 191 2.89 -19.63 19.34
N ALA A 192 2.91 -18.44 19.94
CA ALA A 192 2.36 -18.21 21.27
C ALA A 192 0.84 -18.50 21.33
N GLY A 193 0.09 -18.04 20.33
CA GLY A 193 -1.35 -18.29 20.22
C GLY A 193 -1.68 -19.77 20.06
N ALA A 194 -0.96 -20.47 19.18
CA ALA A 194 -1.14 -21.91 18.98
C ALA A 194 -0.80 -22.73 20.24
N SER A 195 0.31 -22.41 20.92
CA SER A 195 0.66 -23.04 22.20
C SER A 195 -0.40 -22.80 23.27
N CYS A 196 -0.95 -21.59 23.35
CA CYS A 196 -2.00 -21.25 24.31
C CYS A 196 -3.30 -22.04 24.06
N VAL A 197 -3.74 -22.11 22.80
CA VAL A 197 -4.94 -22.88 22.43
C VAL A 197 -4.74 -24.38 22.70
N LEU A 198 -3.59 -24.95 22.31
CA LEU A 198 -3.28 -26.36 22.56
C LEU A 198 -3.24 -26.68 24.06
N PHE A 199 -2.66 -25.79 24.87
CA PHE A 199 -2.63 -25.95 26.32
C PHE A 199 -4.04 -25.99 26.91
N LEU A 200 -4.92 -25.07 26.52
CA LEU A 200 -6.31 -25.06 26.99
C LEU A 200 -7.06 -26.32 26.58
N VAL A 201 -6.97 -26.72 25.31
CA VAL A 201 -7.63 -27.93 24.79
C VAL A 201 -7.15 -29.19 25.50
N SER A 202 -5.87 -29.23 25.91
CA SER A 202 -5.31 -30.39 26.63
C SER A 202 -5.74 -30.48 28.11
N ASN A 203 -6.28 -29.40 28.69
CA ASN A 203 -6.71 -29.34 30.09
C ASN A 203 -8.24 -29.38 30.26
N ILE A 204 -9.00 -29.41 29.16
CA ILE A 204 -10.47 -29.61 29.14
C ILE A 204 -10.75 -31.10 28.97
#